data_AF-A0A7K4BI11-F1
#
_entry.id   AF-A0A7K4BI11-F1
#
_cell.length_a   1.000
_cell.length_b   1.000
_cell.length_c   1.000
_cell.angle_alpha   90.00
_cell.angle_beta   90.00
_cell.angle_gamma   90.00
#
_symmetry.space_group_name_H-M   'P 1'
#
loop_
_entity.id
_entity.type
_entity.pdbx_description
1 polymer ?
#
loop_
_entity_poly.entity_id
_entity_poly.type
_entity_poly.pdbx_seq_one_letter_code
_entity_poly.pdbx_strand_id
1 'polypeptide(L)'
;MKRGILVASLLILTLMVAPAGAFSADGLLILVDEDGDADITFDYTLSWIERIAVFFKIAEPEQELKSALEEASGAPVTVTSARSNIAEFSVLGFAKVQNTDDGAVYSTPTLDLTGAQAMLDRYWFAPLVKADFSPKKAVVRFPDGHEETFSGQSTIPALTRTIL
;
A
#
# COMPACT_ATOMS: atom_id res chain seq x y z
N MET A 1 -16.43 37.17 -34.05
CA MET A 1 -15.46 36.08 -33.81
C MET A 1 -14.55 36.52 -32.66
N LYS A 2 -14.65 35.93 -31.44
CA LYS A 2 -13.65 36.07 -30.33
C LYS A 2 -14.04 35.41 -28.99
N ARG A 3 -15.31 35.04 -28.76
CA ARG A 3 -15.73 34.41 -27.48
C ARG A 3 -15.57 32.89 -27.44
N GLY A 4 -15.70 32.19 -28.57
CA GLY A 4 -15.52 30.73 -28.62
C GLY A 4 -14.07 30.26 -28.46
N ILE A 5 -13.09 31.11 -28.84
CA ILE A 5 -11.66 30.77 -28.73
C ILE A 5 -11.23 30.85 -27.25
N LEU A 6 -11.71 31.83 -26.49
CA LEU A 6 -11.36 31.96 -25.05
C LEU A 6 -11.88 30.80 -24.20
N VAL A 7 -13.05 30.25 -24.51
CA VAL A 7 -13.59 29.09 -23.77
C VAL A 7 -12.83 27.80 -24.15
N ALA A 8 -12.47 27.64 -25.42
CA ALA A 8 -11.65 26.52 -25.87
C ALA A 8 -10.22 26.56 -25.29
N SER A 9 -9.63 27.75 -25.14
CA SER A 9 -8.30 27.92 -24.53
C SER A 9 -8.31 27.71 -23.01
N LEU A 10 -9.40 28.04 -22.32
CA LEU A 10 -9.54 27.84 -20.87
C LEU A 10 -9.66 26.34 -20.50
N LEU A 11 -10.31 25.54 -21.36
CA LEU A 11 -10.39 24.08 -21.21
C LEU A 11 -9.05 23.35 -21.41
N ILE A 12 -8.12 23.95 -22.15
CA ILE A 12 -6.79 23.36 -22.40
C ILE A 12 -5.83 23.66 -21.24
N LEU A 13 -6.06 24.73 -20.47
CA LEU A 13 -5.23 25.14 -19.33
C LEU A 13 -5.54 24.43 -18.01
N THR A 14 -6.67 23.72 -17.90
CA THR A 14 -7.01 22.92 -16.72
C THR A 14 -6.46 21.49 -16.77
N LEU A 15 -5.75 21.10 -17.84
CA LEU A 15 -5.05 19.82 -17.92
C LEU A 15 -3.63 19.88 -17.32
N MET A 16 -3.46 20.71 -16.28
CA MET A 16 -2.33 20.70 -15.33
C MET A 16 -2.71 19.90 -14.08
N VAL A 17 -3.50 18.83 -14.24
CA VAL A 17 -3.67 17.85 -13.18
C VAL A 17 -2.52 16.87 -13.35
N ALA A 18 -1.79 16.64 -12.26
CA ALA A 18 -0.62 15.75 -12.13
C ALA A 18 -0.69 14.49 -13.02
N PRO A 19 0.44 13.88 -13.40
CA PRO A 19 0.40 12.57 -14.05
C PRO A 19 -0.53 11.67 -13.23
N ALA A 20 -1.70 11.35 -13.80
CA ALA A 20 -2.70 10.55 -13.13
C ALA A 20 -2.15 9.13 -13.08
N GLY A 21 -1.38 8.84 -12.03
CA GLY A 21 -0.92 7.49 -11.75
C GLY A 21 -2.14 6.60 -11.63
N ALA A 22 -2.11 5.46 -12.32
CA ALA A 22 -3.17 4.46 -12.23
C ALA A 22 -3.39 4.04 -10.78
N PHE A 23 -2.30 3.94 -10.02
CA PHE A 23 -2.31 3.64 -8.60
C PHE A 23 -1.50 4.72 -7.86
N SER A 24 -2.03 5.21 -6.75
CA SER A 24 -1.33 6.10 -5.82
C SER A 24 -1.51 5.57 -4.40
N ALA A 25 -0.42 5.28 -3.71
CA ALA A 25 -0.44 4.98 -2.28
C ALA A 25 -0.73 6.25 -1.47
N ASP A 26 -1.82 6.25 -0.72
CA ASP A 26 -2.22 7.39 0.11
C ASP A 26 -1.77 7.19 1.57
N GLY A 27 -2.08 6.03 2.14
CA GLY A 27 -1.85 5.72 3.55
C GLY A 27 -1.40 4.28 3.75
N LEU A 28 -0.48 4.08 4.68
CA LEU A 28 -0.12 2.76 5.19
C LEU A 28 -0.15 2.79 6.72
N LEU A 29 -0.95 1.93 7.32
CA LEU A 29 -0.98 1.72 8.76
C LEU A 29 -0.63 0.27 9.05
N ILE A 30 0.38 0.06 9.88
CA ILE A 30 0.81 -1.25 10.36
C ILE A 30 0.63 -1.24 11.87
N LEU A 31 -0.25 -2.09 12.37
CA LEU A 31 -0.52 -2.29 13.79
C LEU A 31 0.14 -3.60 14.21
N VAL A 32 1.23 -3.52 14.96
CA VAL A 32 1.92 -4.70 15.49
C VAL A 32 1.20 -5.15 16.77
N ASP A 33 0.78 -6.41 16.81
CA ASP A 33 0.14 -7.05 17.97
C ASP A 33 1.19 -7.59 18.96
N GLU A 34 0.77 -7.93 20.17
CA GLU A 34 1.60 -8.45 21.26
C GLU A 34 2.34 -9.74 20.88
N ASP A 35 1.72 -10.59 20.06
CA ASP A 35 2.30 -11.85 19.57
C ASP A 35 3.27 -11.69 18.41
N GLY A 36 3.39 -10.48 17.86
CA GLY A 36 4.24 -10.17 16.71
C GLY A 36 3.53 -10.23 15.37
N ASP A 37 2.24 -10.53 15.32
CA ASP A 37 1.45 -10.38 14.11
C ASP A 37 1.26 -8.90 13.79
N ALA A 38 0.81 -8.61 12.57
CA ALA A 38 0.42 -7.24 12.24
C ALA A 38 -0.84 -7.17 11.39
N ASP A 39 -1.75 -6.29 11.81
CA ASP A 39 -2.86 -5.83 10.98
C ASP A 39 -2.43 -4.62 10.15
N ILE A 40 -2.65 -4.71 8.84
CA ILE A 40 -2.20 -3.73 7.88
C ILE A 40 -3.40 -3.16 7.14
N THR A 41 -3.49 -1.82 7.16
CA THR A 41 -4.44 -1.05 6.36
C THR A 41 -3.67 -0.24 5.33
N PHE A 42 -4.03 -0.41 4.06
CA PHE A 42 -3.40 0.30 2.95
C PHE A 42 -4.45 1.08 2.16
N ASP A 43 -4.42 2.40 2.31
CA ASP A 43 -5.28 3.34 1.59
C ASP A 43 -4.63 3.72 0.27
N TYR A 44 -5.42 3.72 -0.80
CA TYR A 44 -4.93 4.08 -2.12
C TYR A 44 -6.01 4.68 -3.02
N THR A 45 -5.56 5.40 -4.03
CA THR A 45 -6.42 5.96 -5.06
C THR A 45 -6.14 5.26 -6.39
N LEU A 46 -7.22 4.78 -7.02
CA LEU A 46 -7.18 4.20 -8.36
C LEU A 46 -7.79 5.17 -9.38
N SER A 47 -6.97 5.91 -10.10
CA SER A 47 -7.46 6.88 -11.09
C SER A 47 -7.87 6.26 -12.44
N TRP A 48 -7.38 5.04 -12.72
CA TRP A 48 -7.60 4.34 -13.98
C TRP A 48 -8.81 3.41 -13.98
N ILE A 49 -9.30 3.01 -12.80
CA ILE A 49 -10.45 2.08 -12.70
C ILE A 49 -11.73 2.70 -13.26
N GLU A 50 -11.85 4.03 -13.24
CA GLU A 50 -12.99 4.73 -13.86
C GLU A 50 -13.01 4.63 -15.40
N ARG A 51 -12.00 4.01 -16.05
CA ARG A 51 -11.84 4.00 -17.51
C ARG A 51 -11.86 2.63 -18.21
N ILE A 52 -12.64 1.68 -17.66
CA ILE A 52 -13.29 0.54 -18.36
C ILE A 52 -12.46 -0.78 -18.46
N ALA A 53 -13.14 -1.92 -18.24
CA ALA A 53 -12.83 -3.33 -18.59
C ALA A 53 -11.87 -4.18 -17.75
N VAL A 54 -10.91 -3.64 -16.98
CA VAL A 54 -9.90 -4.51 -16.35
C VAL A 54 -10.37 -5.22 -15.08
N PHE A 55 -11.20 -4.57 -14.27
CA PHE A 55 -11.83 -5.21 -13.10
C PHE A 55 -12.72 -6.41 -13.51
N PHE A 56 -13.33 -6.36 -14.71
CA PHE A 56 -14.19 -7.43 -15.22
C PHE A 56 -13.42 -8.72 -15.63
N LYS A 57 -12.08 -8.71 -15.60
CA LYS A 57 -11.25 -9.89 -15.91
C LYS A 57 -10.54 -10.51 -14.70
N ILE A 58 -10.53 -9.85 -13.55
CA ILE A 58 -9.99 -10.42 -12.31
C ILE A 58 -11.19 -11.03 -11.57
N ALA A 59 -11.36 -12.35 -11.69
CA ALA A 59 -12.52 -13.05 -11.13
C ALA A 59 -12.57 -12.98 -9.60
N GLU A 60 -11.41 -12.95 -8.92
CA GLU A 60 -11.28 -12.93 -7.45
C GLU A 60 -10.08 -12.07 -7.00
N PRO A 61 -10.22 -10.72 -6.91
CA PRO A 61 -9.11 -9.83 -6.61
C PRO A 61 -8.49 -10.02 -5.21
N GLU A 62 -9.28 -10.45 -4.23
CA GLU A 62 -8.82 -10.71 -2.87
C GLU A 62 -7.90 -11.94 -2.81
N GLN A 63 -8.23 -13.00 -3.54
CA GLN A 63 -7.43 -14.22 -3.58
C GLN A 63 -6.09 -13.99 -4.29
N GLU A 64 -6.12 -13.25 -5.40
CA GLU A 64 -4.93 -12.88 -6.15
C GLU A 64 -4.00 -11.98 -5.31
N LEU A 65 -4.56 -10.98 -4.61
CA LEU A 65 -3.81 -10.14 -3.69
C LEU A 65 -3.20 -10.97 -2.56
N LYS A 66 -3.96 -11.89 -1.97
CA LYS A 66 -3.46 -12.81 -0.94
C LYS A 66 -2.26 -13.60 -1.45
N SER A 67 -2.39 -14.30 -2.58
CA SER A 67 -1.32 -15.12 -3.13
C SER A 67 -0.06 -14.31 -3.44
N ALA A 68 -0.23 -13.09 -3.96
CA ALA A 68 0.87 -12.17 -4.20
C ALA A 68 1.58 -11.75 -2.90
N LEU A 69 0.82 -11.42 -1.86
CA LEU A 69 1.36 -11.02 -0.56
C LEU A 69 2.05 -12.19 0.16
N GLU A 70 1.51 -13.41 0.09
CA GLU A 70 2.14 -14.61 0.65
C GLU A 70 3.45 -14.95 -0.08
N GLU A 71 3.46 -14.86 -1.42
CA GLU A 71 4.68 -15.05 -2.22
C GLU A 71 5.76 -14.01 -1.88
N ALA A 72 5.37 -12.74 -1.70
CA ALA A 72 6.31 -11.65 -1.43
C ALA A 72 6.82 -11.61 0.02
N SER A 73 5.94 -11.88 0.99
CA SER A 73 6.29 -11.83 2.43
C SER A 73 6.95 -13.11 2.93
N GLY A 74 6.74 -14.25 2.25
CA GLY A 74 7.15 -15.57 2.75
C GLY A 74 6.40 -15.98 4.02
N ALA A 75 5.32 -15.29 4.36
CA ALA A 75 4.50 -15.52 5.55
C ALA A 75 3.02 -15.70 5.16
N PRO A 76 2.23 -16.42 5.97
CA PRO A 76 0.79 -16.51 5.77
C PRO A 76 0.14 -15.13 5.87
N VAL A 77 -0.71 -14.79 4.89
CA VAL A 77 -1.43 -13.52 4.83
C VAL A 77 -2.93 -13.78 4.81
N THR A 78 -3.66 -13.10 5.68
CA THR A 78 -5.13 -13.11 5.67
C THR A 78 -5.61 -11.79 5.12
N VAL A 79 -6.19 -11.80 3.91
CA VAL A 79 -6.84 -10.61 3.35
C VAL A 79 -8.27 -10.55 3.90
N THR A 80 -8.56 -9.52 4.69
CA THR A 80 -9.87 -9.26 5.29
C THR A 80 -10.74 -8.40 4.37
N SER A 81 -10.14 -7.55 3.54
CA SER A 81 -10.86 -6.80 2.51
C SER A 81 -9.93 -6.30 1.40
N ALA A 82 -10.37 -6.37 0.14
CA ALA A 82 -9.77 -5.58 -0.94
C ALA A 82 -10.87 -4.85 -1.74
N ARG A 83 -10.97 -3.54 -1.52
CA ARG A 83 -11.96 -2.65 -2.17
C ARG A 83 -11.26 -1.69 -3.12
N SER A 84 -12.01 -0.83 -3.82
CA SER A 84 -11.43 0.06 -4.83
C SER A 84 -10.48 1.14 -4.30
N ASN A 85 -10.41 1.34 -2.99
CA ASN A 85 -9.63 2.42 -2.35
C ASN A 85 -8.90 1.98 -1.07
N ILE A 86 -9.02 0.73 -0.67
CA ILE A 86 -8.48 0.23 0.60
C ILE A 86 -8.20 -1.27 0.49
N ALA A 87 -7.09 -1.71 1.06
CA ALA A 87 -6.81 -3.12 1.33
C ALA A 87 -6.54 -3.29 2.84
N GLU A 88 -7.15 -4.32 3.41
CA GLU A 88 -7.01 -4.69 4.81
C GLU A 88 -6.56 -6.15 4.85
N PHE A 89 -5.43 -6.41 5.53
CA PHE A 89 -4.87 -7.74 5.64
C PHE A 89 -4.00 -7.89 6.88
N SER A 90 -3.86 -9.11 7.37
CA SER A 90 -3.03 -9.46 8.52
C SER A 90 -1.85 -10.33 8.07
N VAL A 91 -0.67 -10.09 8.63
CA VAL A 91 0.56 -10.85 8.36
C VAL A 91 1.01 -11.52 9.65
N LEU A 92 0.98 -12.86 9.65
CA LEU A 92 1.41 -13.68 10.79
C LEU A 92 2.93 -13.57 10.95
N GLY A 93 3.39 -13.31 12.17
CA GLY A 93 4.81 -13.19 12.51
C GLY A 93 5.51 -12.03 11.80
N PHE A 94 4.80 -10.94 11.52
CA PHE A 94 5.37 -9.75 10.89
C PHE A 94 6.56 -9.19 11.70
N ALA A 95 6.40 -9.08 13.02
CA ALA A 95 7.45 -8.68 13.94
C ALA A 95 8.01 -9.90 14.68
N LYS A 96 9.32 -9.99 14.75
CA LYS A 96 9.98 -10.97 15.62
C LYS A 96 9.93 -10.46 17.06
N VAL A 97 9.27 -11.22 17.94
CA VAL A 97 9.20 -10.93 19.38
C VAL A 97 10.25 -11.77 20.13
N GLN A 98 11.06 -11.11 20.96
CA GLN A 98 12.02 -11.75 21.84
C GLN A 98 11.79 -11.29 23.28
N ASN A 99 11.38 -12.22 24.14
CA ASN A 99 11.23 -11.95 25.57
C ASN A 99 12.60 -11.95 26.25
N THR A 100 12.86 -10.90 27.02
CA THR A 100 14.07 -10.69 27.81
C THR A 100 13.69 -10.42 29.27
N ASP A 101 14.67 -10.47 30.18
CA ASP A 101 14.44 -10.18 31.61
C ASP A 101 13.93 -8.75 31.84
N ASP A 102 14.22 -7.84 30.91
CA ASP A 102 13.85 -6.42 30.95
C ASP A 102 12.57 -6.11 30.15
N GLY A 103 11.90 -7.09 29.55
CA GLY A 103 10.69 -6.88 28.72
C GLY A 103 10.74 -7.56 27.35
N ALA A 104 9.85 -7.18 26.44
CA ALA A 104 9.74 -7.76 25.10
C ALA A 104 10.37 -6.86 24.02
N VAL A 105 11.26 -7.44 23.21
CA VAL A 105 11.89 -6.76 22.06
C VAL A 105 11.19 -7.16 20.77
N TYR A 106 10.57 -6.18 20.12
CA TYR A 106 9.90 -6.31 18.82
C TYR A 106 10.85 -5.86 17.72
N SER A 107 10.99 -6.66 16.66
CA SER A 107 11.80 -6.32 15.48
C SER A 107 11.01 -6.52 14.20
N THR A 108 10.76 -5.45 13.45
CA THR A 108 10.06 -5.50 12.16
C THR A 108 11.05 -5.66 11.01
N PRO A 109 10.69 -6.32 9.91
CA PRO A 109 11.51 -6.36 8.71
C PRO A 109 11.53 -5.01 8.01
N THR A 110 12.46 -4.86 7.08
CA THR A 110 12.35 -3.82 6.05
C THR A 110 11.20 -4.20 5.12
N LEU A 111 10.26 -3.28 4.90
CA LEU A 111 9.15 -3.48 3.97
C LEU A 111 9.43 -2.69 2.69
N ASP A 112 9.63 -3.38 1.57
CA ASP A 112 9.78 -2.77 0.26
C ASP A 112 8.47 -2.86 -0.53
N LEU A 113 7.77 -1.74 -0.63
CA LEU A 113 6.49 -1.63 -1.34
C LEU A 113 6.66 -1.65 -2.86
N THR A 114 7.89 -1.48 -3.37
CA THR A 114 8.16 -1.63 -4.81
C THR A 114 8.05 -3.07 -5.28
N GLY A 115 8.11 -4.05 -4.37
CA GLY A 115 7.82 -5.45 -4.69
C GLY A 115 6.44 -5.65 -5.31
N ALA A 116 5.46 -4.80 -4.96
CA ALA A 116 4.13 -4.82 -5.56
C ALA A 116 4.13 -4.45 -7.06
N GLN A 117 5.14 -3.70 -7.54
CA GLN A 117 5.32 -3.43 -8.97
C GLN A 117 5.57 -4.72 -9.73
N ALA A 118 6.38 -5.65 -9.20
CA ALA A 118 6.66 -6.93 -9.85
C ALA A 118 5.41 -7.80 -10.02
N MET A 119 4.44 -7.67 -9.11
CA MET A 119 3.14 -8.31 -9.22
C MET A 119 2.26 -7.63 -10.26
N LEU A 120 2.21 -6.29 -10.25
CA LEU A 120 1.50 -5.52 -11.27
C LEU A 120 2.02 -5.79 -12.69
N ASP A 121 3.33 -5.97 -12.84
CA ASP A 121 3.99 -6.26 -14.11
C ASP A 121 3.58 -7.60 -14.74
N ARG A 122 2.97 -8.52 -13.96
CA ARG A 122 2.44 -9.80 -14.48
C ARG A 122 1.18 -9.62 -15.31
N TYR A 123 0.50 -8.48 -15.23
CA TYR A 123 -0.73 -8.25 -15.97
C TYR A 123 -0.50 -7.62 -17.34
N TRP A 124 -1.33 -8.02 -18.31
CA TRP A 124 -1.26 -7.56 -19.71
C TRP A 124 -1.35 -6.03 -19.88
N PHE A 125 -1.93 -5.32 -18.89
CA PHE A 125 -2.11 -3.88 -18.91
C PHE A 125 -0.97 -3.11 -18.23
N ALA A 126 0.00 -3.79 -17.59
CA ALA A 126 1.10 -3.16 -16.86
C ALA A 126 1.83 -2.06 -17.65
N PRO A 127 2.14 -2.22 -18.96
CA PRO A 127 2.82 -1.19 -19.74
C PRO A 127 2.00 0.10 -19.94
N LEU A 128 0.70 0.07 -19.67
CA LEU A 128 -0.24 1.18 -19.88
C LEU A 128 -0.50 1.97 -18.59
N VAL A 129 0.02 1.50 -17.46
CA VAL A 129 -0.24 2.08 -16.15
C VAL A 129 1.05 2.49 -15.47
N LYS A 130 1.00 3.58 -14.71
CA LYS A 130 2.07 4.00 -13.81
C LYS A 130 1.54 3.92 -12.38
N ALA A 131 2.18 3.10 -11.55
CA ALA A 131 1.87 2.98 -10.14
C ALA A 131 2.88 3.75 -9.29
N ASP A 132 2.40 4.42 -8.24
CA ASP A 132 3.21 4.98 -7.18
C ASP A 132 2.93 4.23 -5.87
N PHE A 133 3.94 3.49 -5.40
CA PHE A 133 3.89 2.71 -4.16
C PHE A 133 4.52 3.44 -2.97
N SER A 134 4.65 4.77 -3.04
CA SER A 134 5.24 5.60 -1.99
C SER A 134 4.11 6.29 -1.20
N PRO A 135 3.67 5.74 -0.05
CA PRO A 135 2.53 6.28 0.66
C PRO A 135 2.81 7.70 1.12
N LYS A 136 1.81 8.58 1.00
CA LYS A 136 1.94 9.96 1.52
C LYS A 136 2.26 9.95 3.02
N LYS A 137 1.66 8.99 3.75
CA LYS A 137 1.97 8.71 5.15
C LYS A 137 1.99 7.20 5.40
N ALA A 138 3.05 6.72 6.03
CA ALA A 138 3.12 5.38 6.59
C ALA A 138 3.32 5.45 8.11
N VAL A 139 2.62 4.61 8.86
CA VAL A 139 2.69 4.55 10.33
C VAL A 139 2.88 3.11 10.76
N VAL A 140 3.88 2.85 11.61
CA VAL A 140 4.05 1.58 12.33
C VAL A 140 3.75 1.85 13.80
N ARG A 141 2.72 1.21 14.33
CA ARG A 141 2.34 1.32 15.74
C ARG A 141 2.66 0.02 16.48
N PHE A 142 3.37 0.13 17.59
CA PHE A 142 3.70 -0.98 18.48
C PHE A 142 2.63 -1.16 19.59
N PRO A 143 2.61 -2.31 20.29
CA PRO A 143 1.64 -2.59 21.35
C PRO A 143 1.57 -1.57 22.49
N ASP A 144 2.69 -0.88 22.78
CA ASP A 144 2.77 0.19 23.79
C ASP A 144 2.12 1.51 23.34
N GLY A 145 1.58 1.55 22.12
CA GLY A 145 1.00 2.73 21.48
C GLY A 145 2.03 3.66 20.84
N HIS A 146 3.32 3.32 20.84
CA HIS A 146 4.35 4.11 20.18
C HIS A 146 4.20 4.01 18.65
N GLU A 147 4.33 5.15 17.97
CA GLU A 147 4.21 5.24 16.52
C GLU A 147 5.50 5.75 15.87
N GLU A 148 5.97 5.04 14.85
CA GLU A 148 6.98 5.50 13.91
C GLU A 148 6.30 5.93 12.61
N THR A 149 6.59 7.13 12.12
CA THR A 149 5.94 7.68 10.92
C THR A 149 6.96 7.96 9.81
N PHE A 150 6.57 7.61 8.59
CA PHE A 150 7.33 7.86 7.36
C PHE A 150 6.46 8.57 6.33
N SER A 151 7.06 9.23 5.35
CA SER A 151 6.32 9.99 4.34
C SER A 151 7.02 9.97 2.99
N GLY A 152 6.26 9.64 1.94
CA GLY A 152 6.71 9.71 0.55
C GLY A 152 7.85 8.74 0.20
N GLN A 153 7.95 7.62 0.91
CA GLN A 153 8.97 6.60 0.67
C GLN A 153 8.31 5.25 0.38
N SER A 154 8.83 4.53 -0.62
CA SER A 154 8.37 3.19 -1.01
C SER A 154 9.00 2.08 -0.18
N THR A 155 9.92 2.40 0.73
CA THR A 155 10.57 1.42 1.60
C THR A 155 10.44 1.88 3.05
N ILE A 156 9.87 1.05 3.91
CA ILE A 156 9.82 1.27 5.36
C ILE A 156 11.00 0.51 5.98
N PRO A 157 11.91 1.19 6.70
CA PRO A 157 13.09 0.54 7.27
C PRO A 157 12.69 -0.46 8.36
N ALA A 158 13.56 -1.44 8.61
CA ALA A 158 13.46 -2.30 9.79
C ALA A 158 13.49 -1.46 11.08
N LEU A 159 12.64 -1.81 12.04
CA LEU A 159 12.53 -1.13 13.32
C LEU A 159 12.79 -2.11 14.46
N THR A 160 13.27 -1.58 15.58
CA THR A 160 13.42 -2.34 16.83
C THR A 160 12.88 -1.51 17.97
N ARG A 161 11.99 -2.10 18.77
CA ARG A 161 11.36 -1.47 19.92
C ARG A 161 11.38 -2.42 21.11
N THR A 162 11.84 -1.92 22.26
CA THR A 162 11.73 -2.64 23.54
C THR A 162 10.53 -2.10 24.30
N ILE A 163 9.67 -3.01 24.77
CA ILE A 163 8.50 -2.71 25.60
C ILE A 163 8.73 -3.36 26.97
N LEU A 164 8.61 -2.56 28.04
CA LEU A 164 8.86 -2.95 29.43
C LEU A 164 7.56 -3.36 30.14
#